data_AF-A0A961WWR7-F1
#
_entry.id   AF-A0A961WWR7-F1
#
_cell.length_a   1.000
_cell.length_b   1.000
_cell.length_c   1.000
_cell.angle_alpha   90.00
_cell.angle_beta   90.00
_cell.angle_gamma   90.00
#
_symmetry.space_group_name_H-M   'P 1'
#
loop_
_entity.id
_entity.type
_entity.pdbx_description
1 polymer ?
#
loop_
_entity_poly.entity_id
_entity_poly.type
_entity_poly.pdbx_seq_one_letter_code
_entity_poly.pdbx_strand_id
1 'polypeptide(L)'
;AGVFPIRFDPDGELKAGQKQILEQLWTAWVSFREFNGNLVYFSHLVSYRCGIEKIEYAFDNSGKFETWPLVACDPANPYSVPDNAEIYRKIAKNTKSMQVIVTYYDGTKSPERNFNVKF
;
A
#
# COMPACT_ATOMS: atom_id res chain seq x y z
N ALA A 1 24.51 -38.72 -5.04
CA ALA A 1 23.53 -37.62 -4.94
C ALA A 1 24.22 -36.34 -5.37
N GLY A 2 23.74 -35.68 -6.44
CA GLY A 2 24.35 -34.46 -6.98
C GLY A 2 23.81 -33.22 -6.28
N VAL A 3 24.69 -32.23 -6.05
CA VAL A 3 24.30 -30.91 -5.54
C VAL A 3 23.53 -30.20 -6.66
N PHE A 4 22.22 -30.04 -6.51
CA PHE A 4 21.44 -29.21 -7.41
C PHE A 4 21.68 -27.74 -7.07
N PRO A 5 22.11 -26.89 -8.01
CA PRO A 5 22.24 -25.46 -7.76
C PRO A 5 20.84 -24.86 -7.62
N ILE A 6 20.46 -24.49 -6.39
CA ILE A 6 19.25 -23.69 -6.15
C ILE A 6 19.52 -22.29 -6.69
N ARG A 7 18.79 -21.88 -7.73
CA ARG A 7 18.79 -20.50 -8.22
C ARG A 7 17.73 -19.72 -7.44
N PHE A 8 18.14 -19.06 -6.36
CA PHE A 8 17.28 -18.23 -5.54
C PHE A 8 17.45 -16.75 -5.92
N ASP A 9 16.34 -16.08 -6.25
CA ASP A 9 16.28 -14.62 -6.47
C ASP A 9 15.66 -13.98 -5.22
N PRO A 10 16.48 -13.49 -4.26
CA PRO A 10 15.97 -12.94 -3.01
C PRO A 10 15.08 -11.71 -3.20
N ASP A 11 15.38 -10.88 -4.20
CA ASP A 11 14.64 -9.64 -4.44
C ASP A 11 13.27 -9.92 -5.05
N GLY A 12 13.21 -10.86 -6.00
CA GLY A 12 11.96 -11.35 -6.57
C GLY A 12 11.03 -11.93 -5.51
N GLU A 13 11.56 -12.80 -4.65
CA GLU A 13 10.80 -13.46 -3.58
C GLU A 13 10.34 -12.48 -2.49
N LEU A 14 11.16 -11.48 -2.15
CA LEU A 14 10.75 -10.41 -1.23
C LEU A 14 9.52 -9.66 -1.77
N LYS A 15 9.56 -9.24 -3.04
CA LYS A 15 8.46 -8.50 -3.66
C LYS A 15 7.20 -9.35 -3.80
N ALA A 16 7.35 -10.61 -4.20
CA ALA A 16 6.26 -11.58 -4.28
C ALA A 16 5.58 -11.79 -2.91
N GLY A 17 6.38 -11.98 -1.85
CA GLY A 17 5.88 -12.13 -0.49
C GLY A 17 5.13 -10.89 0.01
N GLN A 18 5.64 -9.68 -0.27
CA GLN A 18 4.92 -8.44 0.07
C GLN A 18 3.61 -8.30 -0.69
N LYS A 19 3.58 -8.61 -1.99
CA LYS A 19 2.34 -8.65 -2.79
C LYS A 19 1.31 -9.59 -2.16
N GLN A 20 1.72 -10.80 -1.79
CA GLN A 20 0.83 -11.77 -1.14
C GLN A 20 0.21 -11.20 0.16
N ILE A 21 1.01 -10.56 1.00
CA ILE A 21 0.53 -9.93 2.25
C ILE A 21 -0.46 -8.81 1.93
N LEU A 22 -0.15 -7.97 0.95
CA LEU A 22 -1.03 -6.89 0.50
C LEU A 22 -2.38 -7.41 0.00
N GLU A 23 -2.39 -8.50 -0.75
CA GLU A 23 -3.63 -9.12 -1.25
C GLU A 23 -4.46 -9.75 -0.12
N GLN A 24 -3.81 -10.42 0.83
CA GLN A 24 -4.49 -11.10 1.95
C GLN A 24 -5.01 -10.11 3.00
N LEU A 25 -4.28 -9.02 3.27
CA LEU A 25 -4.58 -8.03 4.29
C LEU A 25 -5.09 -6.71 3.69
N TRP A 26 -5.84 -6.79 2.58
CA TRP A 26 -6.33 -5.60 1.90
C TRP A 26 -7.20 -4.70 2.77
N THR A 27 -7.91 -5.28 3.76
CA THR A 27 -8.73 -4.52 4.71
C THR A 27 -7.91 -3.60 5.63
N ALA A 28 -6.60 -3.84 5.75
CA ALA A 28 -5.67 -3.06 6.57
C ALA A 28 -4.90 -1.99 5.76
N TRP A 29 -5.13 -1.88 4.45
CA TRP A 29 -4.43 -0.91 3.59
C TRP A 29 -4.57 0.52 4.07
N VAL A 30 -5.78 0.88 4.51
CA VAL A 30 -6.09 2.19 5.04
C VAL A 30 -6.73 2.09 6.41
N SER A 31 -6.42 3.06 7.25
CA SER A 31 -7.04 3.22 8.56
C SER A 31 -7.46 4.67 8.74
N PHE A 32 -8.61 4.90 9.39
CA PHE A 32 -9.12 6.24 9.66
C PHE A 32 -9.02 6.52 11.15
N ARG A 33 -8.67 7.76 11.49
CA ARG A 33 -8.56 8.19 12.89
C ARG A 33 -8.96 9.66 13.03
N GLU A 34 -9.74 9.96 14.05
CA GLU A 34 -9.98 11.35 14.46
C GLU A 34 -8.89 11.78 15.45
N PHE A 35 -7.97 12.63 15.00
CA PHE A 35 -6.90 13.21 15.80
C PHE A 35 -6.45 14.54 15.18
N ASN A 36 -6.73 15.66 15.84
CA ASN A 36 -6.48 17.01 15.29
C ASN A 36 -7.09 17.23 13.89
N GLY A 37 -8.29 16.67 13.69
CA GLY A 37 -8.97 16.53 12.41
C GLY A 37 -9.13 15.06 12.00
N ASN A 38 -9.74 14.82 10.84
CA ASN A 38 -9.92 13.48 10.32
C ASN A 38 -8.69 13.09 9.50
N LEU A 39 -8.09 11.96 9.83
CA LEU A 39 -6.89 11.44 9.18
C LEU A 39 -7.20 10.12 8.49
N VAL A 40 -6.55 9.90 7.35
CA VAL A 40 -6.39 8.57 6.75
C VAL A 40 -4.92 8.19 6.77
N TYR A 41 -4.65 6.94 7.15
CA TYR A 41 -3.32 6.36 7.25
C TYR A 41 -3.11 5.30 6.18
N PHE A 42 -1.96 5.35 5.52
CA PHE A 42 -1.47 4.42 4.49
C PHE A 42 -0.26 3.61 4.99
N SER A 43 0.01 3.63 6.31
CA SER A 43 1.22 3.04 6.90
C SER A 43 1.43 1.57 6.52
N HIS A 44 0.36 0.78 6.38
CA HIS A 44 0.45 -0.59 5.90
C HIS A 44 1.03 -0.63 4.48
N LEU A 45 0.40 0.05 3.52
CA LEU A 45 0.86 0.09 2.13
C LEU A 45 2.33 0.59 2.02
N VAL A 46 2.69 1.62 2.78
CA VAL A 46 4.07 2.16 2.79
C VAL A 46 5.09 1.17 3.36
N SER A 47 4.69 0.39 4.37
CA SER A 47 5.55 -0.65 4.96
C SER A 47 5.78 -1.83 4.00
N TYR A 48 4.89 -2.07 3.04
CA TYR A 48 5.00 -3.13 2.03
C TYR A 48 5.26 -2.57 0.63
N ARG A 49 5.93 -1.41 0.53
CA ARG A 49 6.15 -0.69 -0.73
C ARG A 49 7.02 -1.42 -1.75
N CYS A 50 7.83 -2.41 -1.35
CA CYS A 50 8.65 -3.16 -2.31
C CYS A 50 7.79 -4.01 -3.25
N GLY A 51 6.63 -4.46 -2.79
CA GLY A 51 5.65 -5.16 -3.62
C GLY A 51 4.77 -4.24 -4.48
N ILE A 52 4.96 -2.92 -4.45
CA ILE A 52 4.05 -1.94 -5.04
C ILE A 52 4.77 -1.09 -6.09
N GLU A 53 4.16 -0.94 -7.25
CA GLU A 53 4.55 0.03 -8.27
C GLU A 53 3.83 1.37 -8.07
N LYS A 54 2.52 1.33 -7.84
CA LYS A 54 1.69 2.54 -7.75
C LYS A 54 0.50 2.33 -6.82
N ILE A 55 0.12 3.38 -6.09
CA ILE A 55 -1.13 3.43 -5.32
C ILE A 55 -1.97 4.56 -5.87
N GLU A 56 -3.20 4.23 -6.26
CA GLU A 56 -4.20 5.17 -6.74
C GLU A 56 -5.36 5.20 -5.76
N TYR A 57 -5.88 6.39 -5.45
CA TYR A 57 -7.03 6.53 -4.57
C TYR A 57 -8.00 7.61 -5.03
N ALA A 58 -9.27 7.45 -4.68
CA ALA A 58 -10.31 8.46 -4.88
C ALA A 58 -11.18 8.54 -3.63
N PHE A 59 -11.82 9.70 -3.42
CA PHE A 59 -12.82 9.87 -2.36
C PHE A 59 -14.23 9.87 -2.95
N ASP A 60 -15.17 9.35 -2.17
CA ASP A 60 -16.62 9.45 -2.39
C ASP A 60 -17.09 9.06 -3.80
N ASN A 61 -16.44 8.05 -4.40
CA ASN A 61 -16.70 7.58 -5.77
C ASN A 61 -16.63 8.70 -6.81
N SER A 62 -15.77 9.70 -6.59
CA SER A 62 -15.64 10.83 -7.50
C SER A 62 -15.15 10.47 -8.91
N GLY A 63 -14.58 9.27 -9.08
CA GLY A 63 -13.93 8.82 -10.32
C GLY A 63 -12.61 9.53 -10.62
N LYS A 64 -12.17 10.45 -9.75
CA LYS A 64 -10.91 11.19 -9.88
C LYS A 64 -9.86 10.54 -8.99
N PHE A 65 -9.03 9.69 -9.60
CA PHE A 65 -7.96 9.01 -8.88
C PHE A 65 -6.71 9.89 -8.79
N GLU A 66 -6.19 10.02 -7.59
CA GLU A 66 -4.91 10.64 -7.26
C GLU A 66 -3.89 9.55 -6.94
N THR A 67 -2.60 9.85 -7.13
CA THR A 67 -1.51 8.92 -6.81
C THR A 67 -0.94 9.25 -5.44
N TRP A 68 -0.82 8.24 -4.57
CA TRP A 68 -0.11 8.38 -3.31
C TRP A 68 1.40 8.35 -3.57
N PRO A 69 2.19 9.30 -3.05
CA PRO A 69 3.64 9.29 -3.23
C PRO A 69 4.25 8.12 -2.46
N LEU A 70 4.97 7.26 -3.17
CA LEU A 70 5.77 6.19 -2.57
C LEU A 70 7.25 6.54 -2.62
N VAL A 71 7.93 6.33 -1.49
CA VAL A 71 9.38 6.34 -1.44
C VAL A 71 9.95 5.04 -2.01
N ALA A 72 11.22 5.06 -2.43
CA ALA A 72 11.86 3.87 -2.97
C ALA A 72 11.88 2.70 -1.95
N CYS A 73 11.79 1.48 -2.48
CA CYS A 73 12.02 0.26 -1.70
C CYS A 73 13.48 0.23 -1.21
N ASP A 74 13.68 -0.18 0.05
CA ASP A 74 14.97 -0.57 0.60
C ASP A 74 14.93 -2.07 0.91
N PRO A 75 15.50 -2.95 0.06
CA PRO A 75 15.48 -4.40 0.28
C PRO A 75 16.19 -4.84 1.57
N ALA A 76 17.11 -4.03 2.10
CA ALA A 76 17.79 -4.33 3.36
C ALA A 76 16.89 -4.03 4.58
N ASN A 77 15.97 -3.07 4.46
CA ASN A 77 15.01 -2.71 5.51
C ASN A 77 13.58 -2.62 4.93
N PRO A 78 13.03 -3.72 4.41
CA PRO A 78 11.88 -3.69 3.51
C PRO A 78 10.56 -3.28 4.17
N TYR A 79 10.48 -3.36 5.50
CA TYR A 79 9.33 -2.97 6.31
C TYR A 79 9.50 -1.67 7.09
N SER A 80 10.69 -1.07 7.03
CA SER A 80 10.93 0.22 7.69
C SER A 80 10.21 1.32 6.93
N VAL A 81 9.56 2.23 7.65
CA VAL A 81 8.96 3.45 7.11
C VAL A 81 10.00 4.57 7.23
N PRO A 82 10.56 5.07 6.12
CA PRO A 82 11.50 6.18 6.16
C PRO A 82 10.84 7.48 6.64
N ASP A 83 11.61 8.36 7.29
CA ASP A 83 11.10 9.64 7.83
C ASP A 83 10.50 10.56 6.76
N ASN A 84 10.95 10.44 5.51
CA ASN A 84 10.45 11.22 4.38
C ASN A 84 9.22 10.58 3.71
N ALA A 85 8.73 9.43 4.18
CA ALA A 85 7.58 8.78 3.62
C ALA A 85 6.28 9.40 4.15
N GLU A 86 5.37 9.71 3.23
CA GLU A 86 4.04 10.15 3.61
C GLU A 86 3.20 8.93 4.03
N ILE A 87 2.79 8.90 5.30
CA ILE A 87 2.00 7.79 5.86
C ILE A 87 0.57 8.17 6.24
N TYR A 88 0.24 9.47 6.27
CA TYR A 88 -1.11 9.93 6.54
C TYR A 88 -1.41 11.27 5.86
N ARG A 89 -2.70 11.52 5.60
CA ARG A 89 -3.21 12.83 5.16
C ARG A 89 -4.45 13.21 5.94
N LYS A 90 -4.70 14.52 6.04
CA LYS A 90 -5.99 15.05 6.48
C LYS A 90 -7.02 14.85 5.38
N ILE A 91 -8.22 14.44 5.77
CA ILE A 91 -9.39 14.30 4.89
C ILE A 91 -10.50 15.23 5.36
N ALA A 92 -11.44 15.53 4.46
CA ALA A 92 -12.59 16.37 4.79
C ALA A 92 -13.48 15.68 5.82
N LYS A 93 -14.14 16.47 6.69
CA LYS A 93 -15.01 15.93 7.74
C LYS A 93 -16.19 15.11 7.22
N ASN A 94 -16.63 15.39 6.00
CA ASN A 94 -17.78 14.77 5.35
C ASN A 94 -17.41 13.62 4.40
N THR A 95 -16.14 13.23 4.31
CA THR A 95 -15.72 12.08 3.49
C THR A 95 -16.37 10.81 4.03
N LYS A 96 -17.06 10.06 3.17
CA LYS A 96 -17.82 8.85 3.54
C LYS A 96 -17.11 7.58 3.12
N SER A 97 -16.42 7.62 1.99
CA SER A 97 -15.74 6.46 1.43
C SER A 97 -14.44 6.83 0.73
N MET A 98 -13.56 5.85 0.61
CA MET A 98 -12.32 5.93 -0.15
C MET A 98 -12.16 4.69 -1.01
N GLN A 99 -11.85 4.88 -2.28
CA GLN A 99 -11.51 3.82 -3.22
C GLN A 99 -9.99 3.76 -3.32
N VAL A 100 -9.40 2.56 -3.28
CA VAL A 100 -7.95 2.35 -3.45
C VAL A 100 -7.71 1.23 -4.46
N ILE A 101 -6.78 1.48 -5.37
CA ILE A 101 -6.26 0.52 -6.35
C ILE A 101 -4.74 0.48 -6.19
N VAL A 102 -4.18 -0.72 -6.10
CA VAL A 102 -2.74 -0.93 -6.03
C VAL A 102 -2.28 -1.59 -7.32
N THR A 103 -1.29 -0.99 -7.99
CA THR A 103 -0.51 -1.66 -9.03
C THR A 103 0.73 -2.25 -8.37
N TYR A 104 0.92 -3.56 -8.50
CA TYR A 104 2.01 -4.30 -7.89
C TYR A 104 3.29 -4.21 -8.72
N TYR A 105 4.41 -4.62 -8.14
CA TYR A 105 5.74 -4.58 -8.76
C TYR A 105 5.87 -5.31 -10.11
N ASP A 106 4.94 -6.24 -10.40
CA ASP A 106 4.88 -7.03 -11.63
C ASP A 106 3.90 -6.45 -12.67
N GLY A 107 3.36 -5.26 -12.42
CA GLY A 107 2.39 -4.56 -13.28
C GLY A 107 0.95 -5.07 -13.14
N THR A 108 0.70 -6.12 -12.34
CA THR A 108 -0.67 -6.57 -12.07
C THR A 108 -1.37 -5.56 -11.16
N LYS A 109 -2.71 -5.49 -11.27
CA LYS A 109 -3.53 -4.56 -10.47
C LYS A 109 -4.45 -5.29 -9.52
N SER A 110 -4.62 -4.73 -8.34
CA SER A 110 -5.67 -5.17 -7.42
C SER A 110 -7.06 -4.82 -7.99
N PRO A 111 -8.11 -5.54 -7.54
CA PRO A 111 -9.46 -4.99 -7.61
C PRO A 111 -9.53 -3.63 -6.91
N GLU A 112 -10.46 -2.79 -7.33
CA GLU A 112 -10.79 -1.58 -6.59
C GLU A 112 -11.36 -1.97 -5.21
N ARG A 113 -10.71 -1.46 -4.15
CA ARG A 113 -11.13 -1.68 -2.77
C ARG A 113 -11.81 -0.43 -2.25
N ASN A 114 -13.06 -0.58 -1.83
CA ASN A 114 -13.83 0.50 -1.21
C ASN A 114 -13.79 0.37 0.31
N PHE A 115 -13.39 1.45 0.98
CA PHE A 115 -13.31 1.58 2.42
C PHE A 115 -14.30 2.63 2.90
N ASN A 116 -15.19 2.24 3.81
CA ASN A 116 -16.08 3.18 4.47
C ASN A 116 -15.30 3.90 5.58
N VAL A 117 -15.37 5.23 5.60
CA VAL A 117 -14.75 6.04 6.63
C VAL A 117 -15.48 5.80 7.95
N LYS A 118 -14.73 5.36 8.97
CA LYS A 118 -15.21 5.13 10.33
C LYS A 118 -14.11 5.58 11.30
N PHE A 119 -14.45 6.45 12.24
CA PHE A 119 -13.53 6.96 13.25
C PHE A 119 -13.70 6.23 14.58
#